data_AF-A0A369IFU6-F1
#
_entry.id   AF-A0A369IFU6-F1
#
_cell.length_a   1.000
_cell.length_b   1.000
_cell.length_c   1.000
_cell.angle_alpha   90.00
_cell.angle_beta   90.00
_cell.angle_gamma   90.00
#
_symmetry.space_group_name_H-M   'P 1'
#
loop_
_entity.id
_entity.type
_entity.pdbx_description
1 polymer ?
#
loop_
_entity_poly.entity_id
_entity_poly.type
_entity_poly.pdbx_seq_one_letter_code
_entity_poly.pdbx_strand_id
1 'polypeptide(L)'
;MAQRFQMDENMYHHLLGRLNELHQTDKRGLLKDFDFFHNDLWLADTAVVEELTRHKGEWQVNLVFAYTVNPMRFIRRQITSYSCPRKATLFSSLMRRLAAKDQRGTQEIRISSIFVCKN
;
A
#
# COMPACT_ATOMS: atom_id res chain seq x y z
N MET A 1 -21.49 -2.92 -42.33
CA MET A 1 -20.20 -2.30 -42.69
C MET A 1 -19.82 -1.35 -41.57
N ALA A 2 -18.68 -1.57 -40.90
CA ALA A 2 -18.24 -0.70 -39.81
C ALA A 2 -17.72 0.64 -40.37
N GLN A 3 -18.25 1.74 -39.86
CA GLN A 3 -17.85 3.08 -40.26
C GLN A 3 -16.40 3.29 -39.81
N ARG A 4 -15.51 3.66 -40.75
CA ARG A 4 -14.10 3.89 -40.47
C ARG A 4 -14.01 5.16 -39.63
N PHE A 5 -13.64 5.03 -38.36
CA PHE A 5 -13.43 6.17 -37.49
C PHE A 5 -12.34 7.07 -38.10
N GLN A 6 -12.68 8.33 -38.34
CA GLN A 6 -11.76 9.36 -38.81
C GLN A 6 -11.77 10.50 -37.80
N MET A 7 -10.58 10.86 -37.32
CA MET A 7 -10.36 11.95 -36.38
C MET A 7 -9.67 13.09 -37.13
N ASP A 8 -10.17 14.31 -36.93
CA ASP A 8 -9.54 15.50 -37.48
C ASP A 8 -8.13 15.68 -36.91
N GLU A 9 -7.20 16.19 -37.73
CA GLU A 9 -5.78 16.31 -37.38
C GLU A 9 -5.57 17.24 -36.17
N ASN A 10 -6.33 18.33 -36.10
CA ASN A 10 -6.29 19.23 -34.95
C ASN A 10 -6.81 18.53 -33.69
N MET A 11 -7.87 17.74 -33.81
CA MET A 11 -8.44 17.00 -32.69
C MET A 11 -7.47 15.92 -32.19
N TYR A 12 -6.76 15.25 -33.10
CA TYR A 12 -5.71 14.29 -32.75
C TYR A 12 -4.53 14.96 -32.02
N HIS A 13 -4.08 16.12 -32.49
CA HIS A 13 -3.03 16.89 -31.82
C HIS A 13 -3.44 17.35 -30.42
N HIS A 14 -4.67 17.84 -30.25
CA HIS A 14 -5.19 18.18 -28.93
C HIS A 14 -5.28 16.96 -28.00
N LEU A 15 -5.75 15.82 -28.50
CA LEU A 15 -5.81 14.59 -27.74
C LEU A 15 -4.42 14.12 -27.27
N LEU A 16 -3.42 14.14 -28.16
CA LEU A 16 -2.04 13.81 -27.81
C LEU A 16 -1.45 14.79 -26.78
N GLY A 17 -1.72 16.08 -26.92
CA GLY A 17 -1.30 17.10 -25.94
C GLY A 17 -1.85 16.80 -24.54
N ARG A 18 -3.16 16.50 -24.45
CA ARG A 18 -3.82 16.15 -23.19
C ARG A 18 -3.30 14.84 -22.61
N LEU A 19 -3.02 13.84 -23.43
CA LEU A 19 -2.41 12.59 -22.96
C LEU A 19 -1.02 12.80 -22.36
N ASN A 20 -0.21 13.69 -22.94
CA ASN A 20 1.09 14.06 -22.36
C ASN A 20 0.97 14.86 -21.06
N GLU A 21 -0.05 15.72 -20.94
CA GLU A 21 -0.34 16.46 -19.70
C GLU A 21 -0.77 15.53 -18.55
N LEU A 22 -1.38 14.37 -18.84
CA LEU A 22 -1.76 13.39 -17.80
C LEU A 22 -0.55 12.80 -17.07
N HIS A 23 0.61 12.69 -17.73
CA HIS A 23 1.85 12.22 -17.10
C HIS A 23 2.43 13.22 -16.09
N GLN A 24 2.13 14.52 -16.22
CA GLN A 24 2.68 15.58 -15.36
C GLN A 24 1.90 15.80 -14.05
N THR A 25 1.34 14.74 -13.48
CA THR A 25 0.76 14.79 -12.11
C THR A 25 1.82 14.60 -11.01
N ASP A 26 3.06 14.32 -11.37
CA ASP A 26 4.19 14.21 -10.45
C ASP A 26 4.70 15.59 -9.99
N LYS A 27 3.90 16.31 -9.22
CA LYS A 27 4.43 17.42 -8.41
C LYS A 27 5.46 16.84 -7.45
N ARG A 28 6.69 17.38 -7.48
CA ARG A 28 7.71 17.03 -6.48
C ARG A 28 7.17 17.35 -5.09
N GLY A 29 7.21 16.37 -4.20
CA GLY A 29 6.80 16.56 -2.80
C GLY A 29 7.64 17.64 -2.12
N LEU A 30 6.99 18.44 -1.28
CA LEU A 30 7.61 19.43 -0.41
C LEU A 30 8.13 18.77 0.88
N LEU A 31 9.03 19.45 1.60
CA LEU A 31 9.51 18.98 2.90
C LEU A 31 8.37 18.72 3.90
N LYS A 32 7.28 19.51 3.84
CA LYS A 32 6.08 19.31 4.65
C LYS A 32 5.38 17.97 4.38
N ASP A 33 5.53 17.40 3.20
CA ASP A 33 4.98 16.08 2.89
C ASP A 33 5.74 14.96 3.63
N PHE A 34 6.96 15.23 4.10
CA PHE A 34 7.73 14.32 4.96
C PHE A 34 7.34 14.42 6.43
N ASP A 35 6.64 15.46 6.87
CA ASP A 35 6.13 15.59 8.24
C ASP A 35 5.22 14.40 8.59
N PHE A 36 4.55 13.79 7.60
CA PHE A 36 3.81 12.55 7.76
C PHE A 36 4.68 11.37 8.23
N PHE A 37 5.89 11.25 7.71
CA PHE A 37 6.85 10.23 8.13
C PHE A 37 7.53 10.60 9.45
N HIS A 38 7.82 11.88 9.67
CA HIS A 38 8.54 12.36 10.85
C HIS A 38 7.68 12.34 12.12
N ASN A 39 6.41 12.72 12.01
CA ASN A 39 5.47 12.77 13.13
C ASN A 39 4.81 11.41 13.40
N ASP A 40 5.27 10.34 12.76
CA ASP A 40 4.73 8.99 12.92
C ASP A 40 3.20 8.89 12.68
N LEU A 41 2.64 9.83 11.92
CA LEU A 41 1.21 9.87 11.58
C LEU A 41 0.82 8.66 10.71
N TRP A 42 1.79 8.03 10.05
CA TRP A 42 1.65 6.75 9.36
C TRP A 42 1.35 5.58 10.30
N LEU A 43 1.58 5.69 11.60
CA LEU A 43 1.20 4.67 12.59
C LEU A 43 -0.24 4.85 13.09
N ALA A 44 -0.86 6.00 12.83
CA ALA A 44 -2.04 6.42 13.59
C ALA A 44 -3.28 5.55 13.32
N ASP A 45 -3.46 4.98 12.12
CA ASP A 45 -4.65 4.16 11.81
C ASP A 45 -4.37 2.95 10.88
N THR A 46 -3.13 2.56 10.64
CA THR A 46 -2.82 1.58 9.58
C THR A 46 -3.05 0.12 9.98
N ALA A 47 -3.59 -0.68 9.05
CA ALA A 47 -3.58 -2.13 9.19
C ALA A 47 -2.13 -2.65 9.08
N VAL A 48 -1.73 -3.51 10.02
CA VAL A 48 -0.38 -4.08 10.09
C VAL A 48 -0.43 -5.56 9.75
N VAL A 49 0.33 -5.97 8.74
CA VAL A 49 0.46 -7.37 8.32
C VAL A 49 1.93 -7.79 8.46
N GLU A 50 2.18 -8.95 9.08
CA GLU A 50 3.51 -9.54 9.05
C GLU A 50 3.82 -10.21 7.72
N GLU A 51 5.05 -10.03 7.24
CA GLU A 51 5.57 -10.71 6.07
C GLU A 51 6.90 -11.37 6.42
N LEU A 52 6.98 -12.69 6.24
CA LEU A 52 8.19 -13.47 6.42
C LEU A 52 8.75 -13.85 5.06
N THR A 53 9.98 -13.42 4.78
CA THR A 53 10.67 -13.73 3.53
C THR A 53 12.00 -14.37 3.81
N ARG A 54 12.33 -15.44 3.08
CA ARG A 54 13.65 -16.08 3.19
C ARG A 54 14.61 -15.38 2.24
N HIS A 55 15.67 -14.82 2.77
CA HIS A 55 16.68 -14.10 2.00
C HIS A 55 18.08 -14.38 2.55
N LYS A 56 19.01 -14.75 1.66
CA LYS A 56 20.42 -15.07 2.01
C LYS A 56 20.57 -16.08 3.17
N GLY A 57 19.68 -17.07 3.25
CA GLY A 57 19.71 -18.09 4.29
C GLY A 57 19.07 -17.69 5.63
N GLU A 58 18.60 -16.45 5.76
CA GLU A 58 17.89 -15.96 6.94
C GLU A 58 16.41 -15.70 6.64
N TRP A 59 15.60 -15.68 7.70
CA TRP A 59 14.20 -15.28 7.66
C TRP A 59 14.09 -13.82 8.07
N GLN A 60 13.83 -12.96 7.09
CA GLN A 60 13.57 -11.55 7.30
C GLN A 60 12.13 -11.36 7.76
N VAL A 61 11.98 -10.66 8.89
CA VAL A 61 10.70 -10.23 9.44
C VAL A 61 10.44 -8.81 8.95
N ASN A 62 9.43 -8.68 8.10
CA ASN A 62 8.95 -7.39 7.64
C ASN A 62 7.55 -7.13 8.19
N LEU A 63 7.25 -5.85 8.42
CA LEU A 63 5.90 -5.38 8.66
C LEU A 63 5.44 -4.55 7.47
N VAL A 64 4.24 -4.83 7.01
CA VAL A 64 3.56 -4.09 5.94
C VAL A 64 2.44 -3.29 6.56
N PHE A 65 2.49 -1.98 6.37
CA PHE A 65 1.51 -1.02 6.86
C PHE A 65 0.68 -0.53 5.68
N ALA A 66 -0.65 -0.68 5.76
CA ALA A 66 -1.57 -0.14 4.77
C ALA A 66 -2.05 1.24 5.22
N TYR A 67 -1.78 2.27 4.42
CA TYR A 67 -2.17 3.64 4.77
C TYR A 67 -3.70 3.81 4.72
N THR A 68 -4.29 4.41 5.74
CA THR A 68 -5.77 4.51 5.84
C THR A 68 -6.40 5.49 4.87
N VAL A 69 -5.74 6.61 4.60
CA VAL A 69 -6.27 7.63 3.69
C VAL A 69 -6.13 7.16 2.23
N ASN A 70 -5.13 6.32 1.94
CA ASN A 70 -4.96 5.71 0.63
C ASN A 70 -4.59 4.23 0.76
N PRO A 71 -5.58 3.32 0.67
CA PRO A 71 -5.36 1.88 0.88
C PRO A 71 -4.50 1.22 -0.21
N MET A 72 -4.27 1.91 -1.34
CA MET A 72 -3.35 1.44 -2.38
C MET A 72 -1.88 1.73 -2.06
N ARG A 73 -1.59 2.49 -0.99
CA ARG A 73 -0.25 2.83 -0.56
C ARG A 73 0.19 1.93 0.60
N PHE A 74 1.08 0.99 0.29
CA PHE A 74 1.70 0.11 1.27
C PHE A 74 3.09 0.61 1.65
N ILE A 75 3.41 0.55 2.94
CA ILE A 75 4.75 0.83 3.47
C ILE A 75 5.29 -0.48 4.02
N ARG A 76 6.39 -0.97 3.44
CA ARG A 76 7.11 -2.16 3.91
C ARG A 76 8.32 -1.73 4.73
N ARG A 77 8.47 -2.26 5.94
CA ARG A 77 9.64 -2.05 6.80
C ARG A 77 10.22 -3.37 7.25
N GLN A 78 11.51 -3.58 6.98
CA GLN A 78 12.27 -4.66 7.58
C GLN A 78 12.56 -4.31 9.04
N ILE A 79 12.15 -5.20 9.95
CA ILE A 79 12.36 -5.02 11.39
C ILE A 79 13.63 -5.73 11.83
N THR A 80 13.77 -7.01 11.46
CA THR A 80 14.89 -7.85 11.89
C THR A 80 15.00 -9.09 11.01
N SER A 81 16.08 -9.87 11.18
CA SER A 81 16.24 -11.18 10.57
C SER A 81 16.63 -12.24 11.61
N TYR A 82 16.23 -13.48 11.37
CA TYR A 82 16.60 -14.62 12.18
C TYR A 82 16.96 -15.82 11.31
N SER A 83 17.97 -16.59 11.71
CA SER A 83 18.32 -17.83 11.00
C SER A 83 17.26 -18.93 11.19
N CYS A 84 16.52 -18.91 12.31
CA CYS A 84 15.51 -19.92 12.63
C CYS A 84 14.09 -19.45 12.25
N PRO A 85 13.33 -20.23 11.44
CA PRO A 85 11.98 -19.86 11.01
C PRO A 85 11.01 -19.74 12.19
N ARG A 86 11.03 -20.69 13.14
CA ARG A 86 10.12 -20.68 14.29
C ARG A 86 10.28 -19.41 15.13
N LYS A 87 11.52 -18.94 15.30
CA LYS A 87 11.80 -17.71 16.03
C LYS A 87 11.31 -16.48 15.26
N ALA A 88 11.54 -16.46 13.95
CA ALA A 88 11.05 -15.39 13.08
C ALA A 88 9.52 -15.28 13.12
N THR A 89 8.80 -16.40 13.03
CA THR A 89 7.33 -16.42 13.08
C THR A 89 6.77 -15.98 14.42
N LEU A 90 7.34 -16.46 15.52
CA LEU A 90 6.90 -16.03 16.84
C LEU A 90 7.14 -14.51 17.01
N PHE A 91 8.34 -14.06 16.67
CA PHE A 91 8.69 -12.64 16.78
C PHE A 91 7.81 -11.76 15.89
N SER A 92 7.54 -12.17 14.64
CA SER A 92 6.69 -11.40 13.73
C SER A 92 5.27 -11.23 14.29
N SER A 93 4.69 -12.32 14.84
CA SER A 93 3.35 -12.26 15.44
C SER A 93 3.29 -11.35 16.68
N LEU A 94 4.32 -11.37 17.53
CA LEU A 94 4.43 -10.50 18.70
C LEU A 94 4.61 -9.05 18.27
N MET A 95 5.47 -8.80 17.27
CA MET A 95 5.74 -7.47 16.77
C MET A 95 4.51 -6.85 16.11
N ARG A 96 3.72 -7.62 15.35
CA ARG A 96 2.43 -7.14 14.81
C ARG A 96 1.50 -6.69 15.94
N ARG A 97 1.40 -7.46 17.03
CA ARG A 97 0.55 -7.10 18.19
C ARG A 97 1.02 -5.84 18.89
N LEU A 98 2.33 -5.61 18.97
CA LEU A 98 2.90 -4.37 19.53
C LEU A 98 2.69 -3.17 18.62
N ALA A 99 2.76 -3.37 17.31
CA ALA A 99 2.56 -2.31 16.31
C ALA A 99 1.08 -1.96 16.09
N ALA A 100 0.16 -2.85 16.42
CA ALA A 100 -1.28 -2.60 16.32
C ALA A 100 -1.72 -1.63 17.43
N LYS A 101 -2.33 -0.50 17.03
CA LYS A 101 -2.90 0.48 17.96
C LYS A 101 -4.12 -0.07 18.71
N ASP A 102 -4.94 -0.90 18.06
CA ASP A 102 -6.07 -1.57 18.70
C ASP A 102 -5.59 -2.84 19.42
N GLN A 103 -5.81 -2.89 20.74
CA GLN A 103 -5.49 -4.05 21.58
C GLN A 103 -6.30 -5.31 21.19
N ARG A 104 -7.44 -5.15 20.50
CA ARG A 104 -8.25 -6.23 19.92
C ARG A 104 -7.64 -6.80 18.62
N GLY A 105 -6.64 -6.13 18.06
CA GLY A 105 -6.05 -6.44 16.76
C GLY A 105 -6.82 -5.82 15.58
N THR A 106 -6.25 -5.95 14.39
CA THR A 106 -6.88 -5.46 13.15
C THR A 106 -8.13 -6.30 12.84
N GLN A 107 -9.31 -5.66 12.82
CA GLN A 107 -10.54 -6.31 12.38
C GLN A 107 -10.49 -6.53 10.86
N GLU A 108 -10.51 -7.80 10.46
CA GLU A 108 -10.56 -8.19 9.05
C GLU A 108 -12.02 -8.34 8.62
N ILE A 109 -12.47 -7.52 7.67
CA ILE A 109 -13.79 -7.70 7.04
C ILE A 109 -13.59 -8.59 5.81
N ARG A 110 -14.18 -9.78 5.83
CA ARG A 110 -14.17 -10.66 4.66
C ARG A 110 -15.24 -10.21 3.67
N ILE A 111 -14.98 -10.34 2.37
CA ILE A 111 -15.98 -10.06 1.33
C ILE A 111 -17.25 -10.89 1.56
N SER A 112 -17.13 -12.12 2.07
CA SER A 112 -18.27 -12.99 2.44
C SER A 112 -19.14 -12.42 3.57
N SER A 113 -18.60 -11.52 4.41
CA SER A 113 -19.37 -10.82 5.45
C SER A 113 -20.02 -9.53 4.96
N ILE A 114 -19.73 -9.09 3.74
CA ILE A 114 -20.36 -7.93 3.12
C ILE A 114 -21.63 -8.43 2.43
N PHE A 115 -22.78 -8.24 3.08
CA PHE A 115 -24.08 -8.48 2.45
C PHE A 115 -24.35 -7.38 1.43
N VAL A 116 -23.77 -7.50 0.24
CA VAL A 116 -24.15 -6.64 -0.89
C VAL A 116 -25.54 -7.09 -1.33
N CYS A 117 -26.56 -6.29 -1.01
CA CYS A 117 -27.91 -6.50 -1.53
C CYS A 117 -27.83 -6.54 -3.07
N LYS A 118 -28.20 -7.67 -3.67
CA LYS A 118 -28.38 -7.77 -5.11
C LYS A 118 -29.77 -7.21 -5.43
N ASN A 119 -29.82 -6.04 -6.08
CA ASN A 119 -31.03 -5.54 -6.74
C ASN A 119 -31.30 -6.35 -8.01
#